data_AF-A0A166C201-F1
#
_entry.id   AF-A0A166C201-F1
#
_cell.length_a   1.000
_cell.length_b   1.000
_cell.length_c   1.000
_cell.angle_alpha   90.00
_cell.angle_beta   90.00
_cell.angle_gamma   90.00
#
_symmetry.space_group_name_H-M   'P 1'
#
loop_
_entity.id
_entity.type
_entity.pdbx_description
1 polymer ?
#
loop_
_entity_poly.entity_id
_entity_poly.type
_entity_poly.pdbx_seq_one_letter_code
_entity_poly.pdbx_strand_id
1 'polypeptide(L)'
;MDMMNVLWQFGIFASIIVFGVKIGLASGLANLSKKLFAIICLGYGGGVLVISAMASLYAEPLTQVIYNYNSIFYIIMASIMIVAGLFTIREWKVHDKNTSTATSIAIIAPCPCCFGSIIASVIIVAPTIGVTAFNLSWYAAAALVLVIAITYFASNTIVKYINRPYPIILGNFMLLLGAYFLLSAIVIPNIASVMGKTHAAVSIGSPMAMLAFILAFIVLVALGIVLTKRSKSILE
;
A
#
# COMPACT_ATOMS: atom_id res chain seq x y z
N MET A 1 -28.95 -2.35 8.67
CA MET A 1 -27.55 -2.73 8.43
C MET A 1 -26.73 -2.12 9.55
N ASP A 2 -26.07 -2.94 10.37
CA ASP A 2 -25.22 -2.43 11.44
C ASP A 2 -24.12 -1.55 10.86
N MET A 3 -23.92 -0.37 11.45
CA MET A 3 -22.89 0.59 11.04
C MET A 3 -21.49 -0.04 10.98
N MET A 4 -21.26 -1.05 11.81
CA MET A 4 -20.05 -1.88 11.82
C MET A 4 -19.85 -2.66 10.50
N ASN A 5 -20.89 -3.28 9.95
CA ASN A 5 -20.78 -4.05 8.71
C ASN A 5 -20.47 -3.16 7.51
N VAL A 6 -21.02 -1.94 7.48
CA VAL A 6 -20.72 -0.93 6.45
C VAL A 6 -19.25 -0.51 6.54
N LEU A 7 -18.75 -0.22 7.74
CA LEU A 7 -17.33 0.10 7.97
C LEU A 7 -16.39 -1.01 7.50
N TRP A 8 -16.72 -2.27 7.77
CA TRP A 8 -15.93 -3.42 7.32
C TRP A 8 -15.94 -3.59 5.79
N GLN A 9 -17.08 -3.38 5.13
CA GLN A 9 -17.16 -3.39 3.67
C GLN A 9 -16.30 -2.28 3.05
N PHE A 10 -16.35 -1.06 3.59
CA PHE A 10 -15.46 0.03 3.16
C PHE A 10 -13.98 -0.32 3.39
N GLY A 11 -13.65 -1.02 4.47
CA GLY A 11 -12.31 -1.53 4.75
C GLY A 11 -11.76 -2.45 3.67
N ILE A 12 -12.61 -3.33 3.11
CA ILE A 12 -12.25 -4.19 1.96
C ILE A 12 -11.91 -3.33 0.75
N PHE A 13 -12.83 -2.43 0.35
CA PHE A 13 -12.62 -1.59 -0.82
C PHE A 13 -11.40 -0.70 -0.68
N ALA A 14 -11.20 -0.08 0.49
CA ALA A 14 -10.02 0.73 0.77
C ALA A 14 -8.73 -0.08 0.64
N SER A 15 -8.69 -1.30 1.19
CA SER A 15 -7.53 -2.18 1.10
C SER A 15 -7.21 -2.56 -0.35
N ILE A 16 -8.24 -2.94 -1.13
CA ILE A 16 -8.10 -3.30 -2.54
C ILE A 16 -7.61 -2.11 -3.36
N ILE A 17 -8.18 -0.92 -3.15
CA ILE A 17 -7.81 0.29 -3.88
C ILE A 17 -6.36 0.66 -3.57
N VAL A 18 -6.00 0.79 -2.29
CA VAL A 18 -4.63 1.17 -1.89
C VAL A 18 -3.61 0.17 -2.41
N PHE A 19 -3.92 -1.12 -2.33
CA PHE A 19 -3.02 -2.16 -2.79
C PHE A 19 -2.88 -2.20 -4.32
N GLY A 20 -4.01 -2.17 -5.03
CA GLY A 20 -4.04 -2.18 -6.48
C GLY A 20 -3.36 -0.96 -7.09
N VAL A 21 -3.55 0.23 -6.50
CA VAL A 21 -2.87 1.46 -6.91
C VAL A 21 -1.37 1.34 -6.75
N LYS A 22 -0.87 0.82 -5.61
CA LYS A 22 0.58 0.65 -5.39
C LYS A 22 1.22 -0.24 -6.45
N ILE A 23 0.63 -1.41 -6.70
CA ILE A 23 1.16 -2.40 -7.66
C ILE A 23 1.05 -1.89 -9.10
N GLY A 24 -0.09 -1.32 -9.49
CA GLY A 24 -0.31 -0.85 -10.85
C GLY A 24 0.54 0.36 -11.18
N LEU A 25 0.68 1.33 -10.25
CA LEU A 25 1.62 2.44 -10.40
C LEU A 25 3.06 1.94 -10.47
N ALA A 26 3.50 1.04 -9.58
CA ALA A 26 4.85 0.49 -9.62
C ALA A 26 5.16 -0.21 -10.94
N SER A 27 4.21 -1.01 -11.45
CA SER A 27 4.37 -1.78 -12.67
C SER A 27 4.48 -0.89 -13.91
N GLY A 28 3.71 0.21 -13.97
CA GLY A 28 3.75 1.11 -15.11
C GLY A 28 4.84 2.20 -15.00
N LEU A 29 5.21 2.64 -13.78
CA LEU A 29 6.38 3.49 -13.53
C LEU A 29 7.72 2.75 -13.75
N ALA A 30 7.70 1.43 -13.83
CA ALA A 30 8.85 0.60 -14.21
C ALA A 30 8.87 0.22 -15.69
N ASN A 31 7.90 0.71 -16.48
CA ASN A 31 7.74 0.38 -17.90
C ASN A 31 7.80 -1.13 -18.18
N LEU A 32 7.12 -1.93 -17.36
CA LEU A 32 7.09 -3.38 -17.53
C LEU A 32 6.43 -3.77 -18.85
N SER A 33 6.89 -4.87 -19.45
CA SER A 33 6.24 -5.41 -20.64
C SER A 33 4.81 -5.87 -20.32
N LYS A 34 3.89 -5.74 -21.28
CA LYS A 34 2.49 -6.20 -21.12
C LYS A 34 2.38 -7.68 -20.71
N LYS A 35 3.38 -8.50 -21.08
CA LYS A 35 3.47 -9.91 -20.70
C LYS A 35 3.76 -10.09 -19.20
N LEU A 36 4.73 -9.35 -18.66
CA LEU A 36 5.05 -9.37 -17.23
C LEU A 36 3.89 -8.79 -16.39
N PHE A 37 3.28 -7.71 -16.88
CA PHE A 37 2.09 -7.14 -16.24
C PHE A 37 0.93 -8.15 -16.15
N ALA A 38 0.66 -8.91 -17.21
CA ALA A 38 -0.37 -9.95 -17.19
C ALA A 38 -0.06 -11.05 -16.15
N ILE A 39 1.21 -11.45 -16.01
CA ILE A 39 1.65 -12.42 -14.99
C ILE A 39 1.41 -11.86 -13.58
N ILE A 40 1.71 -10.58 -13.35
CA ILE A 40 1.48 -9.91 -12.06
C ILE A 40 -0.03 -9.90 -11.74
N CYS A 41 -0.88 -9.51 -12.69
CA CYS A 41 -2.33 -9.53 -12.51
C CYS A 41 -2.87 -10.94 -12.19
N LEU A 42 -2.40 -11.96 -12.91
CA LEU A 42 -2.78 -13.35 -12.66
C LEU A 42 -2.26 -13.85 -11.31
N GLY A 43 -1.03 -13.50 -10.95
CA GLY A 43 -0.42 -13.87 -9.68
C GLY A 43 -1.13 -13.22 -8.48
N TYR A 44 -1.52 -11.95 -8.59
CA TYR A 44 -2.26 -11.24 -7.54
C TYR A 44 -3.72 -11.67 -7.45
N GLY A 45 -4.41 -11.78 -8.58
CA GLY A 45 -5.79 -12.28 -8.62
C GLY A 45 -5.88 -13.72 -8.12
N GLY A 46 -5.02 -14.61 -8.62
CA GLY A 46 -4.93 -15.99 -8.18
C GLY A 46 -4.46 -16.12 -6.73
N GLY A 47 -3.49 -15.30 -6.31
CA GLY A 47 -2.99 -15.27 -4.94
C GLY A 47 -4.08 -14.94 -3.93
N VAL A 48 -4.94 -13.95 -4.20
CA VAL A 48 -6.10 -13.65 -3.34
C VAL A 48 -7.04 -14.84 -3.26
N LEU A 49 -7.33 -15.52 -4.36
CA LEU A 49 -8.21 -16.71 -4.36
C LEU A 49 -7.63 -17.87 -3.56
N VAL A 50 -6.36 -18.20 -3.78
CA VAL A 50 -5.66 -19.30 -3.09
C VAL A 50 -5.57 -19.00 -1.60
N ILE A 51 -5.17 -17.78 -1.25
CA ILE A 51 -5.01 -17.40 0.15
C ILE A 51 -6.37 -17.37 0.85
N SER A 52 -7.44 -16.87 0.22
CA SER A 52 -8.79 -16.94 0.78
C SER A 52 -9.28 -18.38 0.96
N ALA A 53 -8.93 -19.29 0.04
CA ALA A 53 -9.24 -20.71 0.16
C ALA A 53 -8.48 -21.38 1.31
N MET A 54 -7.23 -20.98 1.57
CA MET A 54 -6.46 -21.46 2.71
C MET A 54 -6.92 -20.82 4.03
N ALA A 55 -7.37 -19.57 3.97
CA ALA A 55 -7.78 -18.81 5.14
C ALA A 55 -9.04 -19.37 5.80
N SER A 56 -9.93 -20.04 5.05
CA SER A 56 -11.07 -20.77 5.65
C SER A 56 -10.63 -21.93 6.55
N LEU A 57 -9.38 -22.42 6.43
CA LEU A 57 -8.82 -23.50 7.23
C LEU A 57 -7.86 -23.02 8.34
N TYR A 58 -7.20 -21.86 8.19
CA TYR A 58 -6.13 -21.39 9.10
C TYR A 58 -6.21 -19.89 9.48
N ALA A 59 -7.40 -19.29 9.44
CA ALA A 59 -7.66 -17.85 9.67
C ALA A 59 -7.01 -17.24 10.93
N GLU A 60 -7.23 -17.87 12.09
CA GLU A 60 -6.85 -17.33 13.40
C GLU A 60 -5.34 -17.23 13.62
N PRO A 61 -4.53 -18.29 13.42
CA PRO A 61 -3.08 -18.19 13.62
C PRO A 61 -2.41 -17.21 12.64
N LEU A 62 -2.90 -17.13 11.38
CA LEU A 62 -2.36 -16.21 10.38
C LEU A 62 -2.61 -14.73 10.74
N THR A 63 -3.83 -14.40 11.16
CA THR A 63 -4.18 -13.03 11.53
C THR A 63 -3.43 -12.59 12.79
N GLN A 64 -3.31 -13.45 13.81
CA GLN A 64 -2.57 -13.15 15.04
C GLN A 64 -1.08 -12.87 14.80
N VAL A 65 -0.41 -13.67 13.96
CA VAL A 65 0.99 -13.41 13.59
C VAL A 65 1.12 -12.10 12.83
N ILE A 66 0.22 -11.80 11.89
CA ILE A 66 0.28 -10.56 11.11
C ILE A 66 0.05 -9.33 12.01
N TYR A 67 -0.89 -9.38 12.96
CA TYR A 67 -1.16 -8.27 13.86
C TYR A 67 -0.04 -8.05 14.88
N ASN A 68 0.52 -9.12 15.47
CA ASN A 68 1.59 -9.01 16.47
C ASN A 68 2.91 -8.52 15.87
N TYR A 69 3.22 -8.90 14.63
CA TYR A 69 4.46 -8.51 13.95
C TYR A 69 4.28 -7.35 12.96
N ASN A 70 3.11 -6.71 12.91
CA ASN A 70 2.77 -5.73 11.88
C ASN A 70 3.76 -4.56 11.81
N SER A 71 4.11 -4.00 12.98
CA SER A 71 5.09 -2.92 13.08
C SER A 71 6.47 -3.31 12.55
N ILE A 72 6.91 -4.54 12.83
CA ILE A 72 8.21 -5.04 12.38
C ILE A 72 8.19 -5.20 10.85
N PHE A 73 7.12 -5.76 10.28
CA PHE A 73 6.95 -5.84 8.84
C PHE A 73 6.95 -4.46 8.17
N TYR A 74 6.27 -3.46 8.76
CA TYR A 74 6.30 -2.10 8.23
C TYR A 74 7.69 -1.46 8.27
N ILE A 75 8.48 -1.66 9.33
CA ILE A 75 9.85 -1.12 9.44
C ILE A 75 10.78 -1.78 8.42
N ILE A 76 10.71 -3.10 8.27
CA ILE A 76 11.52 -3.84 7.29
C ILE A 76 11.19 -3.38 5.87
N MET A 77 9.89 -3.32 5.52
CA MET A 77 9.47 -2.86 4.20
C MET A 77 9.84 -1.39 3.96
N ALA A 78 9.67 -0.52 4.95
CA ALA A 78 10.10 0.88 4.85
C ALA A 78 11.60 0.97 4.52
N SER A 79 12.43 0.20 5.22
CA SER A 79 13.88 0.18 5.01
C SER A 79 14.24 -0.30 3.60
N ILE A 80 13.65 -1.41 3.15
CA ILE A 80 13.87 -1.94 1.80
C ILE A 80 13.45 -0.93 0.74
N MET A 81 12.29 -0.29 0.88
CA MET A 81 11.79 0.67 -0.10
C MET A 81 12.62 1.96 -0.13
N ILE A 82 13.08 2.44 1.02
CA ILE A 82 13.95 3.63 1.07
C ILE A 82 15.29 3.32 0.40
N VAL A 83 15.92 2.19 0.73
CA VAL A 83 17.21 1.79 0.15
C VAL A 83 17.07 1.54 -1.35
N ALA A 84 16.05 0.79 -1.77
CA ALA A 84 15.79 0.53 -3.19
C ALA A 84 15.52 1.85 -3.94
N GLY A 85 14.70 2.74 -3.39
CA GLY A 85 14.42 4.05 -3.99
C GLY A 85 15.67 4.91 -4.15
N LEU A 86 16.52 5.02 -3.13
CA LEU A 86 17.80 5.73 -3.22
C LEU A 86 18.73 5.10 -4.26
N PHE A 87 18.81 3.77 -4.30
CA PHE A 87 19.65 3.04 -5.24
C PHE A 87 19.18 3.24 -6.70
N THR A 88 17.87 3.16 -6.96
CA THR A 88 17.28 3.41 -8.29
C THR A 88 17.62 4.80 -8.80
N ILE A 89 17.54 5.84 -7.96
CA ILE A 89 17.82 7.21 -8.42
C ILE A 89 19.34 7.41 -8.57
N ARG A 90 20.16 6.83 -7.69
CA ARG A 90 21.63 6.93 -7.76
C ARG A 90 22.19 6.24 -8.99
N GLU A 91 21.73 5.04 -9.31
CA GLU A 91 22.19 4.32 -10.51
C GLU A 91 21.81 5.04 -11.80
N TRP A 92 20.61 5.63 -11.84
CA TRP A 92 20.20 6.43 -12.98
C TRP A 92 21.06 7.69 -13.15
N LYS A 93 21.37 8.41 -12.07
CA LYS A 93 22.16 9.64 -12.15
C LYS A 93 23.66 9.45 -12.38
N VAL A 94 24.25 8.39 -11.83
CA VAL A 94 25.71 8.18 -11.84
C VAL A 94 26.13 7.25 -12.96
N HIS A 95 25.31 6.25 -13.31
CA HIS A 95 25.68 5.21 -14.26
C HIS A 95 24.80 5.19 -15.53
N ASP A 96 23.79 6.06 -15.64
CA ASP A 96 22.79 6.09 -16.73
C ASP A 96 22.12 4.72 -16.99
N LYS A 97 22.15 3.83 -15.99
CA LYS A 97 21.60 2.47 -16.09
C LYS A 97 20.14 2.46 -15.68
N ASN A 98 19.30 1.92 -16.55
CA ASN A 98 17.89 1.75 -16.26
C ASN A 98 17.67 0.49 -15.38
N THR A 99 17.69 0.66 -14.06
CA THR A 99 17.41 -0.40 -13.09
C THR A 99 15.99 -0.35 -12.52
N SER A 100 15.09 0.42 -13.16
CA SER A 100 13.69 0.55 -12.74
C SER A 100 12.93 -0.78 -12.75
N THR A 101 13.17 -1.65 -13.73
CA THR A 101 12.55 -2.99 -13.81
C THR A 101 12.99 -3.91 -12.68
N ALA A 102 14.27 -3.86 -12.28
CA ALA A 102 14.80 -4.71 -11.21
C ALA A 102 14.33 -4.22 -9.83
N THR A 103 14.37 -2.91 -9.62
CA THR A 103 13.98 -2.30 -8.33
C THR A 103 12.47 -2.28 -8.12
N SER A 104 11.65 -2.25 -9.17
CA SER A 104 10.18 -2.29 -9.05
C SER A 104 9.66 -3.59 -8.44
N ILE A 105 10.42 -4.68 -8.53
CA ILE A 105 10.12 -5.94 -7.85
C ILE A 105 9.99 -5.72 -6.34
N ALA A 106 10.73 -4.78 -5.74
CA ALA A 106 10.63 -4.49 -4.31
C ALA A 106 9.26 -3.91 -3.92
N ILE A 107 8.57 -3.21 -4.83
CA ILE A 107 7.18 -2.72 -4.60
C ILE A 107 6.15 -3.77 -4.99
N ILE A 108 6.43 -4.53 -6.05
CA ILE A 108 5.55 -5.58 -6.58
C ILE A 108 5.62 -6.84 -5.70
N ALA A 109 6.58 -6.96 -4.80
CA ALA A 109 6.65 -8.06 -3.84
C ALA A 109 5.42 -8.04 -2.89
N PRO A 110 4.86 -9.21 -2.54
CA PRO A 110 3.77 -9.31 -1.60
C PRO A 110 4.14 -8.66 -0.25
N CYS A 111 3.45 -7.57 0.14
CA CYS A 111 3.51 -7.11 1.52
C CYS A 111 2.57 -7.98 2.37
N PRO A 112 3.09 -8.79 3.33
CA PRO A 112 2.26 -9.71 4.11
C PRO A 112 1.15 -8.98 4.90
N CYS A 113 1.40 -7.73 5.32
CA CYS A 113 0.42 -6.88 5.96
C CYS A 113 -0.79 -6.57 5.06
N CYS A 114 -0.59 -6.40 3.75
CA CYS A 114 -1.64 -6.03 2.80
C CYS A 114 -2.56 -7.21 2.50
N PHE A 115 -1.97 -8.40 2.29
CA PHE A 115 -2.73 -9.64 2.16
C PHE A 115 -3.48 -9.97 3.46
N GLY A 116 -2.84 -9.79 4.62
CA GLY A 116 -3.49 -9.96 5.92
C GLY A 116 -4.76 -9.13 6.07
N SER A 117 -4.71 -7.85 5.70
CA SER A 117 -5.89 -6.97 5.73
C SER A 117 -7.01 -7.44 4.82
N ILE A 118 -6.70 -7.92 3.60
CA ILE A 118 -7.70 -8.44 2.66
C ILE A 118 -8.35 -9.71 3.25
N ILE A 119 -7.55 -10.65 3.75
CA ILE A 119 -8.03 -11.89 4.36
C ILE A 119 -8.93 -11.61 5.56
N ALA A 120 -8.44 -10.84 6.53
CA ALA A 120 -9.18 -10.50 7.74
C ALA A 120 -10.53 -9.87 7.40
N SER A 121 -10.54 -8.95 6.42
CA SER A 121 -11.75 -8.29 6.00
C SER A 121 -12.73 -9.24 5.28
N VAL A 122 -12.25 -10.16 4.43
CA VAL A 122 -13.09 -11.16 3.76
C VAL A 122 -13.74 -12.11 4.76
N ILE A 123 -13.00 -12.57 5.77
CA ILE A 123 -13.51 -13.50 6.79
C ILE A 123 -14.57 -12.83 7.66
N ILE A 124 -14.36 -11.58 8.04
CA ILE A 124 -15.31 -10.83 8.87
C ILE A 124 -16.59 -10.50 8.09
N VAL A 125 -16.46 -10.14 6.81
CA VAL A 125 -17.59 -9.68 5.99
C VAL A 125 -18.38 -10.83 5.36
N ALA A 126 -17.76 -11.96 5.01
CA ALA A 126 -18.46 -13.10 4.40
C ALA A 126 -19.74 -13.54 5.15
N PRO A 127 -19.73 -13.79 6.48
CA PRO A 127 -20.93 -14.17 7.21
C PRO A 127 -21.99 -13.06 7.27
N THR A 128 -21.58 -11.78 7.20
CA THR A 128 -22.52 -10.64 7.29
C THR A 128 -23.38 -10.44 6.05
N ILE A 129 -22.93 -10.92 4.88
CA ILE A 129 -23.65 -10.83 3.61
C ILE A 129 -24.34 -12.17 3.28
N GLY A 130 -24.14 -13.21 4.11
CA GLY A 130 -24.66 -14.56 3.84
C GLY A 130 -24.03 -15.22 2.61
N VAL A 131 -22.84 -14.76 2.20
CA VAL A 131 -22.12 -15.26 1.02
C VAL A 131 -20.91 -16.07 1.47
N THR A 132 -20.60 -17.17 0.78
CA THR A 132 -19.40 -17.96 1.05
C THR A 132 -18.14 -17.12 0.82
N ALA A 133 -17.13 -17.28 1.69
CA ALA A 133 -15.86 -16.54 1.59
C ALA A 133 -15.20 -16.68 0.20
N PHE A 134 -15.43 -17.79 -0.48
CA PHE A 134 -14.92 -18.06 -1.82
C PHE A 134 -15.55 -17.14 -2.88
N ASN A 135 -16.87 -16.94 -2.85
CA ASN A 135 -17.56 -16.06 -3.79
C ASN A 135 -17.18 -14.59 -3.57
N LEU A 136 -17.08 -14.15 -2.31
CA LEU A 136 -16.63 -12.79 -2.00
C LEU A 136 -15.19 -12.54 -2.48
N SER A 137 -14.33 -13.56 -2.37
CA SER A 137 -12.94 -13.48 -2.82
C SER A 137 -12.80 -13.34 -4.33
N TRP A 138 -13.73 -13.91 -5.11
CA TRP A 138 -13.77 -13.71 -6.56
C TRP A 138 -14.03 -12.25 -6.92
N TYR A 139 -15.00 -11.61 -6.28
CA TYR A 139 -15.25 -10.17 -6.49
C TYR A 139 -14.08 -9.31 -6.04
N ALA A 140 -13.45 -9.65 -4.90
CA ALA A 140 -12.27 -8.94 -4.41
C ALA A 140 -11.07 -9.07 -5.37
N ALA A 141 -10.82 -10.27 -5.91
CA ALA A 141 -9.76 -10.52 -6.88
C ALA A 141 -10.02 -9.78 -8.20
N ALA A 142 -11.25 -9.82 -8.71
CA ALA A 142 -11.64 -9.10 -9.92
C ALA A 142 -11.47 -7.57 -9.76
N ALA A 143 -11.92 -7.02 -8.62
CA ALA A 143 -11.74 -5.62 -8.30
C ALA A 143 -10.27 -5.23 -8.18
N LEU A 144 -9.44 -6.07 -7.55
CA LEU A 144 -8.00 -5.85 -7.43
C LEU A 144 -7.33 -5.79 -8.80
N VAL A 145 -7.59 -6.77 -9.67
CA VAL A 145 -7.03 -6.82 -11.02
C VAL A 145 -7.48 -5.60 -11.84
N LEU A 146 -8.73 -5.20 -11.71
CA LEU A 146 -9.28 -4.02 -12.38
C LEU A 146 -8.57 -2.73 -11.92
N VAL A 147 -8.38 -2.53 -10.62
CA VAL A 147 -7.65 -1.36 -10.09
C VAL A 147 -6.20 -1.37 -10.55
N ILE A 148 -5.52 -2.52 -10.54
CA ILE A 148 -4.14 -2.66 -11.04
C ILE A 148 -4.07 -2.28 -12.53
N ALA A 149 -5.02 -2.74 -13.35
CA ALA A 149 -5.09 -2.40 -14.77
C ALA A 149 -5.30 -0.91 -15.01
N ILE A 150 -6.28 -0.29 -14.35
CA ILE A 150 -6.56 1.14 -14.50
C ILE A 150 -5.33 1.97 -14.12
N THR A 151 -4.72 1.65 -12.99
CA THR A 151 -3.58 2.42 -12.46
C THR A 151 -2.31 2.21 -13.27
N TYR A 152 -2.10 1.02 -13.84
CA TYR A 152 -1.04 0.77 -14.82
C TYR A 152 -1.18 1.68 -16.06
N PHE A 153 -2.36 1.73 -16.68
CA PHE A 153 -2.56 2.61 -17.84
C PHE A 153 -2.48 4.09 -17.46
N ALA A 154 -3.01 4.47 -16.29
CA ALA A 154 -2.93 5.83 -15.79
C ALA A 154 -1.48 6.27 -15.57
N SER A 155 -0.62 5.39 -15.03
CA SER A 155 0.80 5.71 -14.80
C SER A 155 1.55 6.04 -16.09
N ASN A 156 1.24 5.38 -17.20
CA ASN A 156 1.85 5.65 -18.49
C ASN A 156 1.49 7.06 -19.01
N THR A 157 0.27 7.53 -18.72
CA THR A 157 -0.17 8.91 -18.99
C THR A 157 0.56 9.91 -18.07
N ILE A 158 0.70 9.58 -16.78
CA ILE A 158 1.41 10.41 -15.80
C ILE A 158 2.87 10.63 -16.24
N VAL A 159 3.56 9.57 -16.68
CA VAL A 159 4.96 9.68 -17.12
C VAL A 159 5.09 10.55 -18.38
N LYS A 160 4.17 10.41 -19.33
CA LYS A 160 4.12 11.27 -20.53
C LYS A 160 3.93 12.75 -20.20
N TYR A 161 3.16 13.05 -19.16
CA TYR A 161 2.93 14.42 -18.73
C TYR A 161 4.11 15.03 -17.96
N ILE A 162 4.79 14.22 -17.14
CA ILE A 162 5.86 14.69 -16.25
C ILE A 162 7.20 14.87 -16.99
N ASN A 163 7.40 14.31 -18.19
CA ASN A 163 8.64 14.41 -18.99
C ASN A 163 9.92 14.13 -18.17
N ARG A 164 9.83 13.25 -17.16
CA ARG A 164 10.96 12.78 -16.36
C ARG A 164 11.20 11.29 -16.61
N PRO A 165 12.46 10.83 -16.53
CA PRO A 165 12.77 9.43 -16.77
C PRO A 165 12.17 8.52 -15.69
N TYR A 166 11.69 7.35 -16.12
CA TYR A 166 11.01 6.34 -15.29
C TYR A 166 11.72 6.04 -13.96
N PRO A 167 13.06 5.85 -13.90
CA PRO A 167 13.76 5.54 -12.64
C PRO A 167 13.68 6.64 -11.59
N ILE A 168 13.64 7.92 -11.99
CA ILE A 168 13.52 9.04 -11.04
C ILE A 168 12.10 9.08 -10.45
N ILE A 169 11.06 8.89 -11.28
CA ILE A 169 9.67 8.89 -10.81
C ILE A 169 9.43 7.68 -9.91
N LEU A 170 9.89 6.50 -10.32
CA LEU A 170 9.77 5.27 -9.55
C LEU A 170 10.53 5.36 -8.21
N GLY A 171 11.77 5.86 -8.23
CA GLY A 171 12.58 6.01 -7.02
C GLY A 171 11.93 6.98 -6.01
N ASN A 172 11.43 8.12 -6.47
CA ASN A 172 10.68 9.05 -5.60
C ASN A 172 9.41 8.43 -5.05
N PHE A 173 8.71 7.62 -5.85
CA PHE A 173 7.54 6.87 -5.40
C PHE A 173 7.90 5.83 -4.33
N MET A 174 9.03 5.13 -4.48
CA MET A 174 9.55 4.19 -3.46
C MET A 174 9.90 4.90 -2.15
N LEU A 175 10.56 6.05 -2.22
CA LEU A 175 10.88 6.86 -1.04
C LEU A 175 9.62 7.31 -0.30
N LEU A 176 8.59 7.76 -1.05
CA LEU A 176 7.31 8.16 -0.48
C LEU A 176 6.60 6.98 0.20
N LEU A 177 6.59 5.81 -0.44
CA LEU A 177 5.99 4.61 0.15
C LEU A 177 6.76 4.11 1.36
N GLY A 178 8.09 4.20 1.34
CA GLY A 178 8.94 3.89 2.49
C GLY A 178 8.65 4.80 3.68
N ALA A 179 8.55 6.11 3.46
CA ALA A 179 8.17 7.07 4.50
C ALA A 179 6.75 6.80 5.04
N TYR A 180 5.79 6.47 4.16
CA TYR A 180 4.44 6.07 4.55
C TYR A 180 4.44 4.83 5.46
N PHE A 181 5.23 3.81 5.14
CA PHE A 181 5.33 2.61 5.99
C PHE A 181 6.01 2.91 7.32
N LEU A 182 7.02 3.77 7.34
CA LEU A 182 7.70 4.19 8.56
C LEU A 182 6.75 4.95 9.49
N LEU A 183 5.96 5.88 8.93
CA LEU A 183 4.92 6.59 9.66
C LEU A 183 3.83 5.63 10.15
N SER A 184 3.41 4.67 9.33
CA SER A 184 2.42 3.65 9.72
C SER A 184 2.92 2.76 10.86
N ALA A 185 4.21 2.40 10.88
CA ALA A 185 4.83 1.62 11.95
C ALA A 185 4.81 2.33 13.30
N ILE A 186 4.92 3.66 13.31
CA ILE A 186 4.87 4.48 14.53
C ILE A 186 3.41 4.73 14.93
N VAL A 187 2.53 5.07 13.98
CA VAL A 187 1.18 5.55 14.27
C VAL A 187 0.23 4.41 14.66
N ILE A 188 0.24 3.28 13.94
CA ILE A 188 -0.75 2.20 14.16
C ILE A 188 -0.66 1.60 15.57
N PRO A 189 0.53 1.25 16.12
CA PRO A 189 0.62 0.69 17.47
C PRO A 189 0.24 1.69 18.55
N ASN A 190 0.57 2.97 18.34
CA ASN A 190 0.18 4.03 19.26
C ASN A 190 -1.35 4.20 19.29
N ILE A 191 -2.02 4.17 18.13
CA ILE A 191 -3.49 4.16 18.07
C ILE A 191 -4.05 2.92 18.78
N ALA A 192 -3.54 1.73 18.49
CA ALA A 192 -4.00 0.49 19.13
C ALA A 192 -3.82 0.51 20.67
N SER A 193 -2.71 1.08 21.17
CA SER A 193 -2.45 1.22 22.60
C SER A 193 -3.41 2.18 23.30
N VAL A 194 -3.87 3.22 22.59
CA VAL A 194 -4.87 4.17 23.10
C VAL A 194 -6.27 3.56 23.03
N MET A 195 -6.59 2.80 21.98
CA MET A 195 -7.86 2.10 21.84
C MET A 195 -8.03 0.95 22.85
N GLY A 196 -6.93 0.29 23.25
CA GLY A 196 -6.95 -0.77 24.27
C GLY A 196 -7.10 -0.26 25.71
N LYS A 197 -6.86 1.04 25.95
CA LYS A 197 -7.03 1.67 27.25
C LYS A 197 -8.47 2.16 27.40
N THR A 198 -9.31 1.30 27.96
CA THR A 198 -10.68 1.56 28.46
C THR A 198 -11.68 2.12 27.45
N HIS A 199 -12.75 1.36 27.25
CA HIS A 199 -14.03 1.79 26.71
C HIS A 199 -14.66 2.91 27.58
N ALA A 200 -14.11 4.11 27.53
CA ALA A 200 -14.90 5.32 27.73
C ALA A 200 -15.42 5.71 26.34
N ALA A 201 -16.69 6.13 26.28
CA ALA A 201 -17.39 6.49 25.05
C ALA A 201 -16.46 7.17 24.04
N VAL A 202 -16.52 6.77 22.77
CA VAL A 202 -15.80 7.39 21.66
C VAL A 202 -16.23 8.86 21.56
N SER A 203 -15.65 9.73 22.38
CA SER A 203 -15.64 11.16 22.14
C SER A 203 -14.64 11.34 21.03
N ILE A 204 -15.10 11.82 19.88
CA ILE A 204 -14.23 12.34 18.83
C ILE A 204 -13.16 13.18 19.53
N GLY A 205 -11.91 12.70 19.50
CA GLY A 205 -10.80 13.41 20.10
C GLY A 205 -10.84 14.85 19.60
N SER A 206 -10.85 15.79 20.55
CA SER A 206 -11.17 17.21 20.37
C SER A 206 -10.92 17.70 18.93
N PRO A 207 -11.84 18.46 18.30
CA PRO A 207 -11.67 18.97 16.93
C PRO A 207 -10.29 19.60 16.68
N MET A 208 -9.68 20.13 17.73
CA MET A 208 -8.34 20.69 17.80
C MET A 208 -7.22 19.68 17.52
N ALA A 209 -7.32 18.43 17.98
CA ALA A 209 -6.35 17.36 17.70
C ALA A 209 -6.41 16.90 16.24
N MET A 210 -7.62 16.79 15.65
CA MET A 210 -7.76 16.53 14.22
C MET A 210 -7.18 17.68 13.38
N LEU A 211 -7.45 18.92 13.79
CA LEU A 211 -6.90 20.12 13.13
C LEU A 211 -5.37 20.17 13.23
N ALA A 212 -4.80 19.78 14.36
CA ALA A 212 -3.36 19.69 14.57
C ALA A 212 -2.70 18.62 13.69
N PHE A 213 -3.33 17.44 13.51
CA PHE A 213 -2.84 16.41 12.60
C PHE A 213 -2.89 16.88 11.13
N ILE A 214 -3.98 17.52 10.72
CA ILE A 214 -4.12 18.08 9.37
C ILE A 214 -3.06 19.17 9.13
N LEU A 215 -2.86 20.07 10.09
CA LEU A 215 -1.81 21.09 10.01
C LEU A 215 -0.41 20.49 9.97
N ALA A 216 -0.11 19.49 10.79
CA ALA A 216 1.17 18.80 10.78
C ALA A 216 1.44 18.12 9.42
N PHE A 217 0.41 17.52 8.82
CA PHE A 217 0.49 16.92 7.50
C PHE A 217 0.73 17.99 6.40
N ILE A 218 0.02 19.11 6.46
CA ILE A 218 0.21 20.24 5.54
C ILE A 218 1.62 20.82 5.67
N VAL A 219 2.13 20.98 6.89
CA VAL A 219 3.48 21.48 7.17
C VAL A 219 4.54 20.51 6.64
N LEU A 220 4.36 19.20 6.82
CA LEU A 220 5.24 18.18 6.25
C LEU A 220 5.27 18.24 4.71
N VAL A 221 4.11 18.37 4.08
CA VAL A 221 4.00 18.51 2.61
C VAL A 221 4.65 19.82 2.16
N ALA A 222 4.40 20.93 2.85
CA ALA A 222 4.98 22.23 2.53
C ALA A 222 6.51 22.24 2.71
N LEU A 223 7.02 21.65 3.79
CA LEU A 223 8.45 21.46 4.01
C LEU A 223 9.07 20.58 2.93
N GLY A 224 8.38 19.49 2.53
CA GLY A 224 8.79 18.66 1.41
C GLY A 224 8.90 19.46 0.10
N ILE A 225 7.92 20.32 -0.19
CA ILE A 225 7.91 21.18 -1.39
C ILE A 225 9.01 22.26 -1.30
N VAL A 226 9.20 22.88 -0.15
CA VAL A 226 10.21 23.93 0.07
C VAL A 226 11.63 23.36 0.00
N LEU A 227 11.87 22.19 0.60
CA LEU A 227 13.14 21.47 0.49
C LEU A 227 13.41 21.02 -0.94
N THR A 228 12.38 20.61 -1.69
CA THR A 228 12.50 20.28 -3.13
C THR A 228 12.77 21.53 -4.00
N LYS A 229 12.32 22.71 -3.58
CA LYS A 229 12.61 23.99 -4.25
C LYS A 229 13.97 24.59 -3.90
N ARG A 230 14.46 24.38 -2.67
CA ARG A 230 15.74 24.93 -2.17
C ARG A 230 16.94 24.01 -2.42
N SER A 231 16.73 22.70 -2.34
CA SER A 231 17.72 21.74 -2.81
C SER A 231 17.54 21.68 -4.32
N LYS A 232 18.53 22.17 -5.08
CA LYS A 232 18.89 21.41 -6.27
C LYS A 232 18.99 19.96 -5.79
N SER A 233 18.10 19.11 -6.31
CA SER A 233 17.95 17.67 -6.06
C SER A 233 18.59 17.15 -4.76
N ILE A 234 17.89 16.38 -3.93
CA ILE A 234 18.47 15.62 -2.78
C ILE A 234 19.59 14.62 -3.22
N LEU A 235 19.99 14.63 -4.49
CA LEU A 235 21.00 13.85 -5.19
C LEU A 235 21.82 14.73 -6.17
N GLU A 236 22.06 16.00 -5.87
CA GLU A 236 23.30 16.64 -6.33
C GLU A 236 24.40 16.36 -5.31
#